data_AF-A0A7Y9WR11-F1
#
_entry.id   AF-A0A7Y9WR11-F1
#
_cell.length_a   1.000
_cell.length_b   1.000
_cell.length_c   1.000
_cell.angle_alpha   90.00
_cell.angle_beta   90.00
_cell.angle_gamma   90.00
#
_symmetry.space_group_name_H-M   'P 1'
#
loop_
_entity.id
_entity.type
_entity.pdbx_description
1 polymer ?
#
loop_
_entity_poly.entity_id
_entity_poly.type
_entity_poly.pdbx_seq_one_letter_code
_entity_poly.pdbx_strand_id
1 'polypeptide(L)'
;MNIDFHYGVVYIAARIGGMAASDALTVAHACQYVDDATTAGILRFEGGETFERFATAHKMFDYANTENDQNRLVWAPFHFLPAGEGDTLQEKAVCRPDSEVAREMVRRAIRQRGAETALHRLGVTLHTYVDTWAHQGFSGIESPANRVHLLESQDCTRKGWFARLKLATQHLIENIEEDVLTVALPVGHGAALHYPDQPWAKWHYIDGRNEFIERHNLPEFVQAAEMACRAVRAYVADREDFETQPGLPPNVKEALTELLDTNRNLDDNERLKTICDAVSSGGIPGLQESIPQYVAKGPGSWKCNATGLQCDDDTGDKPQWTDAFEKSDYRLFHDSVKEHRFVTTQEILPAHGVRIA
;
A
#
# COMPACT_ATOMS: atom_id res chain seq x y z
N MET A 1 1.59 0.01 4.38
CA MET A 1 2.01 1.16 5.22
C MET A 1 0.76 1.99 5.55
N ASN A 2 0.87 3.12 6.27
CA ASN A 2 -0.28 3.97 6.58
C ASN A 2 -0.32 5.25 5.72
N ILE A 3 -1.41 6.02 5.83
CA ILE A 3 -1.69 7.23 5.04
C ILE A 3 -0.60 8.31 5.14
N ASP A 4 0.03 8.46 6.31
CA ASP A 4 1.14 9.37 6.47
C ASP A 4 2.29 9.06 5.52
N PHE A 5 2.52 7.78 5.22
CA PHE A 5 3.52 7.34 4.26
C PHE A 5 3.00 7.33 2.81
N HIS A 6 1.92 6.59 2.54
CA HIS A 6 1.40 6.40 1.18
C HIS A 6 0.90 7.69 0.52
N TYR A 7 0.42 8.65 1.32
CA TYR A 7 0.05 9.97 0.81
C TYR A 7 1.17 11.00 1.06
N GLY A 8 1.54 11.23 2.32
CA GLY A 8 2.46 12.31 2.71
C GLY A 8 3.90 12.10 2.21
N VAL A 9 4.52 10.97 2.58
CA VAL A 9 5.92 10.68 2.20
C VAL A 9 6.06 10.45 0.70
N VAL A 10 5.11 9.75 0.07
CA VAL A 10 5.12 9.55 -1.40
C VAL A 10 4.97 10.87 -2.14
N TYR A 11 4.15 11.81 -1.65
CA TYR A 11 4.09 13.16 -2.21
C TYR A 11 5.45 13.87 -2.14
N ILE A 12 6.12 13.83 -0.97
CA ILE A 12 7.48 14.38 -0.81
C ILE A 12 8.45 13.73 -1.80
N ALA A 13 8.47 12.39 -1.87
CA ALA A 13 9.35 11.66 -2.78
C ALA A 13 9.08 12.01 -4.26
N ALA A 14 7.80 12.18 -4.64
CA ALA A 14 7.39 12.58 -5.97
C ALA A 14 7.87 14.01 -6.32
N ARG A 15 7.66 14.97 -5.41
CA ARG A 15 8.13 16.35 -5.58
C ARG A 15 9.65 16.44 -5.69
N ILE A 16 10.37 15.82 -4.76
CA ILE A 16 11.84 15.79 -4.74
C ILE A 16 12.39 15.02 -5.94
N GLY A 17 11.64 14.06 -6.48
CA GLY A 17 11.97 13.35 -7.70
C GLY A 17 11.73 14.13 -8.99
N GLY A 18 11.22 15.36 -8.91
CA GLY A 18 11.11 16.29 -10.03
C GLY A 18 9.71 16.44 -10.63
N MET A 19 8.68 15.88 -9.99
CA MET A 19 7.30 16.08 -10.44
C MET A 19 6.76 17.46 -10.12
N ALA A 20 5.88 17.96 -10.99
CA ALA A 20 5.01 19.09 -10.69
C ALA A 20 4.08 18.74 -9.52
N ALA A 21 3.62 19.76 -8.78
CA ALA A 21 2.78 19.55 -7.60
C ALA A 21 1.45 18.83 -7.92
N SER A 22 0.86 19.09 -9.09
CA SER A 22 -0.34 18.39 -9.58
C SER A 22 -0.09 16.90 -9.79
N ASP A 23 1.02 16.56 -10.43
CA ASP A 23 1.32 15.17 -10.80
C ASP A 23 1.70 14.37 -9.56
N ALA A 24 2.49 14.97 -8.67
CA ALA A 24 2.83 14.40 -7.37
C ALA A 24 1.57 14.16 -6.51
N LEU A 25 0.60 15.07 -6.58
CA LEU A 25 -0.69 14.89 -5.89
C LEU A 25 -1.47 13.70 -6.45
N THR A 26 -1.58 13.57 -7.78
CA THR A 26 -2.28 12.44 -8.40
C THR A 26 -1.59 11.11 -8.04
N VAL A 27 -0.26 11.05 -8.10
CA VAL A 27 0.53 9.87 -7.73
C VAL A 27 0.33 9.50 -6.25
N ALA A 28 0.46 10.47 -5.34
CA ALA A 28 0.27 10.24 -3.91
C ALA A 28 -1.17 9.83 -3.57
N HIS A 29 -2.17 10.47 -4.19
CA HIS A 29 -3.57 10.12 -3.99
C HIS A 29 -3.84 8.70 -4.51
N ALA A 30 -3.36 8.34 -5.70
CA ALA A 30 -3.50 6.98 -6.22
C ALA A 30 -2.78 5.96 -5.32
N CYS A 31 -1.60 6.30 -4.80
CA CYS A 31 -0.86 5.44 -3.86
C CYS A 31 -1.67 5.15 -2.59
N GLN A 32 -2.26 6.16 -1.97
CA GLN A 32 -3.13 5.95 -0.81
C GLN A 32 -4.45 5.25 -1.19
N TYR A 33 -5.01 5.55 -2.36
CA TYR A 33 -6.32 5.03 -2.74
C TYR A 33 -6.33 3.52 -2.95
N VAL A 34 -5.16 2.88 -3.10
CA VAL A 34 -5.04 1.41 -3.06
C VAL A 34 -5.56 0.81 -1.74
N ASP A 35 -5.35 1.46 -0.61
CA ASP A 35 -5.88 1.02 0.70
C ASP A 35 -7.37 1.26 0.86
N ASP A 36 -7.89 2.30 0.19
CA ASP A 36 -9.27 2.76 0.37
C ASP A 36 -10.25 2.16 -0.65
N ALA A 37 -9.75 1.68 -1.80
CA ALA A 37 -10.53 1.07 -2.87
C ALA A 37 -10.98 -0.35 -2.50
N THR A 38 -12.03 -0.39 -1.67
CA THR A 38 -12.66 -1.59 -1.10
C THR A 38 -13.94 -2.02 -1.83
N THR A 39 -14.41 -1.23 -2.80
CA THR A 39 -15.67 -1.49 -3.54
C THR A 39 -15.36 -2.15 -4.88
N ALA A 40 -15.68 -3.44 -5.02
CA ALA A 40 -15.59 -4.18 -6.27
C ALA A 40 -16.91 -4.19 -7.07
N GLY A 41 -16.85 -4.65 -8.31
CA GLY A 41 -18.02 -4.95 -9.14
C GLY A 41 -18.38 -3.86 -10.14
N ILE A 42 -19.56 -3.99 -10.74
CA ILE A 42 -20.00 -3.18 -11.88
C ILE A 42 -20.74 -1.92 -11.40
N LEU A 43 -20.14 -0.75 -11.66
CA LEU A 43 -20.85 0.52 -11.63
C LEU A 43 -21.75 0.62 -12.88
N ARG A 44 -23.04 0.92 -12.68
CA ARG A 44 -24.05 0.98 -13.75
C ARG A 44 -24.56 2.40 -13.92
N PHE A 45 -24.53 2.90 -15.14
CA PHE A 45 -24.97 4.24 -15.48
C PHE A 45 -26.41 4.23 -16.00
N GLU A 46 -27.07 5.40 -15.99
CA GLU A 46 -28.47 5.54 -16.40
C GLU A 46 -28.67 5.18 -17.88
N GLY A 47 -27.72 5.54 -18.75
CA GLY A 47 -27.72 5.24 -20.19
C GLY A 47 -27.50 3.76 -20.54
N GLY A 48 -27.15 2.92 -19.56
CA GLY A 48 -26.91 1.49 -19.73
C GLY A 48 -25.43 1.11 -19.83
N GLU A 49 -24.52 2.08 -19.89
CA GLU A 49 -23.08 1.88 -19.82
C GLU A 49 -22.68 1.28 -18.46
N THR A 50 -21.54 0.59 -18.45
CA THR A 50 -21.04 -0.10 -17.27
C THR A 50 -19.54 0.09 -17.13
N PHE A 51 -19.08 0.26 -15.88
CA PHE A 51 -17.67 0.32 -15.55
C PHE A 51 -17.35 -0.69 -14.44
N GLU A 52 -16.47 -1.64 -14.72
CA GLU A 52 -16.01 -2.61 -13.73
C GLU A 52 -14.94 -2.01 -12.82
N ARG A 53 -14.97 -2.36 -11.54
CA ARG A 53 -13.96 -2.00 -10.54
C ARG A 53 -13.45 -3.24 -9.82
N PHE A 54 -12.15 -3.25 -9.54
CA PHE A 54 -11.54 -4.21 -8.63
C PHE A 54 -11.31 -3.56 -7.29
N ALA A 55 -11.60 -4.29 -6.22
CA ALA A 55 -11.09 -3.93 -4.91
C ALA A 55 -9.59 -4.22 -4.85
N THR A 56 -8.84 -3.30 -4.28
CA THR A 56 -7.40 -3.43 -4.01
C THR A 56 -7.10 -3.60 -2.53
N ALA A 57 -8.12 -3.45 -1.68
CA ALA A 57 -8.05 -3.72 -0.25
C ALA A 57 -9.36 -4.37 0.24
N HIS A 58 -9.31 -4.96 1.44
CA HIS A 58 -10.48 -5.52 2.12
C HIS A 58 -10.92 -4.60 3.26
N LYS A 59 -12.23 -4.59 3.57
CA LYS A 59 -12.70 -3.98 4.82
C LYS A 59 -12.20 -4.80 6.00
N MET A 60 -11.97 -4.18 7.16
CA MET A 60 -11.58 -4.89 8.39
C MET A 60 -12.51 -6.06 8.76
N PHE A 61 -13.78 -6.00 8.39
CA PHE A 61 -14.76 -7.07 8.64
C PHE A 61 -14.69 -8.26 7.66
N ASP A 62 -14.05 -8.11 6.49
CA ASP A 62 -13.93 -9.16 5.46
C ASP A 62 -12.70 -10.06 5.67
N TYR A 63 -11.85 -9.75 6.64
CA TYR A 63 -10.69 -10.58 7.01
C TYR A 63 -11.09 -11.99 7.53
N ALA A 64 -12.37 -12.28 7.76
CA ALA A 64 -12.83 -13.61 8.16
C ALA A 64 -12.78 -14.68 7.06
N ASN A 65 -12.45 -14.33 5.81
CA ASN A 65 -12.65 -15.21 4.65
C ASN A 65 -11.33 -15.66 3.99
N THR A 66 -10.39 -16.21 4.78
CA THR A 66 -9.08 -16.77 4.34
C THR A 66 -9.14 -17.73 3.15
N GLU A 67 -10.25 -18.47 3.02
CA GLU A 67 -10.42 -19.51 2.01
C GLU A 67 -10.90 -18.96 0.64
N ASN A 68 -11.10 -17.66 0.50
CA ASN A 68 -11.49 -17.09 -0.78
C ASN A 68 -10.25 -16.86 -1.67
N ASP A 69 -10.12 -17.65 -2.74
CA ASP A 69 -9.08 -17.49 -3.78
C ASP A 69 -9.01 -16.05 -4.33
N GLN A 70 -10.11 -15.28 -4.27
CA GLN A 70 -10.11 -13.88 -4.67
C GLN A 70 -9.27 -12.98 -3.76
N ASN A 71 -9.08 -13.31 -2.48
CA ASN A 71 -8.29 -12.49 -1.57
C ASN A 71 -6.80 -12.50 -1.94
N ARG A 72 -6.28 -13.62 -2.45
CA ARG A 72 -4.90 -13.70 -2.96
C ARG A 72 -4.66 -12.71 -4.10
N LEU A 73 -5.70 -12.48 -4.91
CA LEU A 73 -5.68 -11.57 -6.06
C LEU A 73 -5.86 -10.10 -5.67
N VAL A 74 -6.09 -9.81 -4.39
CA VAL A 74 -6.07 -8.47 -3.79
C VAL A 74 -4.76 -8.29 -3.02
N TRP A 75 -4.41 -9.22 -2.13
CA TRP A 75 -3.22 -9.09 -1.29
C TRP A 75 -1.91 -9.16 -2.06
N ALA A 76 -1.69 -10.19 -2.87
CA ALA A 76 -0.38 -10.39 -3.49
C ALA A 76 0.00 -9.31 -4.52
N PRO A 77 -0.88 -8.83 -5.41
CA PRO A 77 -0.48 -7.80 -6.38
C PRO A 77 -0.40 -6.38 -5.79
N PHE A 78 -0.98 -6.13 -4.60
CA PHE A 78 -1.08 -4.78 -4.04
C PHE A 78 -0.30 -4.57 -2.73
N HIS A 79 -0.31 -5.53 -1.81
CA HIS A 79 0.18 -5.36 -0.41
C HIS A 79 1.34 -6.31 -0.04
N PHE A 80 1.36 -7.53 -0.58
CA PHE A 80 2.32 -8.58 -0.23
C PHE A 80 2.97 -9.16 -1.49
N LEU A 81 3.66 -8.31 -2.25
CA LEU A 81 4.26 -8.68 -3.53
C LEU A 81 5.25 -9.84 -3.38
N PRO A 82 5.00 -11.01 -4.00
CA PRO A 82 5.93 -12.14 -3.98
C PRO A 82 7.33 -11.76 -4.48
N ALA A 83 8.38 -12.14 -3.76
CA ALA A 83 9.75 -11.88 -4.21
C ALA A 83 10.20 -12.80 -5.37
N GLY A 84 9.54 -13.95 -5.56
CA GLY A 84 9.96 -14.94 -6.56
C GLY A 84 11.18 -15.78 -6.13
N GLU A 85 11.60 -15.68 -4.87
CA GLU A 85 12.81 -16.31 -4.33
C GLU A 85 12.50 -17.51 -3.43
N GLY A 86 13.10 -18.67 -3.72
CA GLY A 86 12.91 -19.91 -2.96
C GLY A 86 12.61 -21.11 -3.86
N ASP A 87 12.44 -22.29 -3.25
CA ASP A 87 12.24 -23.54 -3.98
C ASP A 87 10.75 -23.88 -4.10
N THR A 88 9.97 -23.53 -3.09
CA THR A 88 8.51 -23.78 -3.02
C THR A 88 7.69 -22.53 -3.40
N LEU A 89 6.42 -22.73 -3.73
CA LEU A 89 5.49 -21.62 -3.99
C LEU A 89 5.39 -20.70 -2.77
N GLN A 90 5.33 -21.27 -1.56
CA GLN A 90 5.19 -20.51 -0.32
C GLN A 90 6.43 -19.63 -0.06
N GLU A 91 7.64 -20.14 -0.29
CA GLU A 91 8.88 -19.37 -0.11
C GLU A 91 9.00 -18.24 -1.14
N LYS A 92 8.65 -18.52 -2.40
CA LYS A 92 8.64 -17.51 -3.47
C LYS A 92 7.57 -16.46 -3.26
N ALA A 93 6.47 -16.80 -2.60
CA ALA A 93 5.38 -15.91 -2.27
C ALA A 93 5.67 -14.99 -1.08
N VAL A 94 6.77 -15.20 -0.34
CA VAL A 94 7.20 -14.30 0.73
C VAL A 94 7.63 -12.96 0.12
N CYS A 95 7.03 -11.89 0.64
CA CYS A 95 7.36 -10.51 0.31
C CYS A 95 8.75 -10.17 0.83
N ARG A 96 9.58 -9.59 -0.04
CA ARG A 96 10.93 -9.12 0.29
C ARG A 96 11.16 -7.73 -0.27
N PRO A 97 11.84 -6.84 0.48
CA PRO A 97 12.10 -5.49 0.02
C PRO A 97 12.90 -5.49 -1.28
N ASP A 98 12.50 -4.65 -2.24
CA ASP A 98 13.26 -4.39 -3.47
C ASP A 98 13.73 -5.65 -4.24
N SER A 99 12.91 -6.72 -4.21
CA SER A 99 13.16 -7.94 -4.98
C SER A 99 13.17 -7.69 -6.49
N GLU A 100 13.69 -8.63 -7.28
CA GLU A 100 13.70 -8.49 -8.75
C GLU A 100 12.27 -8.36 -9.32
N VAL A 101 11.29 -9.05 -8.73
CA VAL A 101 9.87 -8.88 -9.07
C VAL A 101 9.41 -7.44 -8.82
N ALA A 102 9.77 -6.87 -7.67
CA ALA A 102 9.43 -5.50 -7.30
C ALA A 102 10.07 -4.47 -8.24
N ARG A 103 11.33 -4.68 -8.62
CA ARG A 103 12.03 -3.84 -9.58
C ARG A 103 11.42 -3.92 -10.98
N GLU A 104 11.11 -5.12 -11.48
CA GLU A 104 10.45 -5.26 -12.78
C GLU A 104 9.07 -4.60 -12.80
N MET A 105 8.30 -4.68 -11.70
CA MET A 105 7.04 -3.96 -11.56
C MET A 105 7.22 -2.44 -11.71
N VAL A 106 8.25 -1.85 -11.07
CA VAL A 106 8.60 -0.43 -11.23
C VAL A 106 8.99 -0.11 -12.68
N ARG A 107 9.86 -0.93 -13.30
CA ARG A 107 10.27 -0.75 -14.71
C ARG A 107 9.08 -0.77 -15.66
N ARG A 108 8.10 -1.65 -15.43
CA ARG A 108 6.86 -1.74 -16.22
C ARG A 108 6.02 -0.47 -16.13
N ALA A 109 5.90 0.13 -14.95
CA ALA A 109 5.21 1.41 -14.81
C ALA A 109 5.94 2.55 -15.53
N ILE A 110 7.28 2.58 -15.48
CA ILE A 110 8.10 3.58 -16.19
C ILE A 110 7.91 3.47 -17.70
N ARG A 111 7.95 2.25 -18.27
CA ARG A 111 7.70 1.99 -19.71
C ARG A 111 6.33 2.51 -20.18
N GLN A 112 5.39 2.70 -19.27
CA GLN A 112 4.02 3.14 -19.54
C GLN A 112 3.79 4.63 -19.28
N ARG A 113 4.83 5.42 -19.03
CA ARG A 113 4.77 6.87 -18.77
C ARG A 113 3.92 7.68 -19.78
N GLY A 114 3.82 7.22 -21.02
CA GLY A 114 3.03 7.87 -22.08
C GLY A 114 1.53 7.52 -22.11
N ALA A 115 1.06 6.62 -21.25
CA ALA A 115 -0.34 6.21 -21.21
C ALA A 115 -1.24 7.25 -20.51
N GLU A 116 -2.55 7.20 -20.79
CA GLU A 116 -3.54 8.08 -20.13
C GLU A 116 -3.58 7.86 -18.61
N THR A 117 -3.38 6.61 -18.17
CA THR A 117 -3.40 6.18 -16.77
C THR A 117 -2.04 6.28 -16.08
N ALA A 118 -1.03 6.86 -16.71
CA ALA A 118 0.37 6.66 -16.31
C ALA A 118 0.69 7.16 -14.88
N LEU A 119 0.14 8.31 -14.47
CA LEU A 119 0.32 8.82 -13.10
C LEU A 119 -0.37 7.93 -12.05
N HIS A 120 -1.60 7.48 -12.33
CA HIS A 120 -2.32 6.57 -11.44
C HIS A 120 -1.60 5.23 -11.34
N ARG A 121 -1.12 4.70 -12.48
CA ARG A 121 -0.35 3.46 -12.51
C ARG A 121 0.95 3.57 -11.73
N LEU A 122 1.65 4.70 -11.83
CA LEU A 122 2.82 4.96 -10.99
C LEU A 122 2.45 5.00 -9.51
N GLY A 123 1.34 5.66 -9.12
CA GLY A 123 0.86 5.67 -7.74
C GLY A 123 0.55 4.27 -7.20
N VAL A 124 -0.21 3.46 -7.94
CA VAL A 124 -0.49 2.05 -7.60
C VAL A 124 0.81 1.25 -7.47
N THR A 125 1.76 1.46 -8.38
CA THR A 125 3.07 0.79 -8.35
C THR A 125 3.89 1.19 -7.14
N LEU A 126 3.94 2.48 -6.80
CA LEU A 126 4.68 2.99 -5.66
C LEU A 126 4.11 2.46 -4.35
N HIS A 127 2.78 2.35 -4.22
CA HIS A 127 2.13 1.72 -3.07
C HIS A 127 2.68 0.31 -2.83
N THR A 128 2.54 -0.57 -3.83
CA THR A 128 3.01 -1.96 -3.73
C THR A 128 4.51 -2.05 -3.53
N TYR A 129 5.27 -1.14 -4.13
CA TYR A 129 6.73 -1.14 -4.03
C TYR A 129 7.19 -0.77 -2.62
N VAL A 130 6.68 0.33 -2.03
CA VAL A 130 7.08 0.74 -0.68
C VAL A 130 6.63 -0.25 0.39
N ASP A 131 5.49 -0.92 0.16
CA ASP A 131 5.00 -1.97 1.06
C ASP A 131 5.89 -3.20 1.12
N THR A 132 6.78 -3.40 0.15
CA THR A 132 7.77 -4.49 0.24
C THR A 132 8.69 -4.36 1.45
N TRP A 133 8.90 -3.15 1.99
CA TRP A 133 9.64 -2.91 3.22
C TRP A 133 8.81 -3.13 4.49
N ALA A 134 7.56 -2.65 4.51
CA ALA A 134 6.68 -2.79 5.68
C ALA A 134 6.27 -4.24 5.90
N HIS A 135 5.89 -4.93 4.82
CA HIS A 135 5.32 -6.27 4.86
C HIS A 135 6.32 -7.39 4.56
N GLN A 136 7.63 -7.09 4.60
CA GLN A 136 8.68 -8.11 4.43
C GLN A 136 8.49 -9.28 5.41
N GLY A 137 8.69 -10.50 4.90
CA GLY A 137 8.50 -11.73 5.67
C GLY A 137 7.07 -12.26 5.70
N PHE A 138 6.08 -11.48 5.23
CA PHE A 138 4.70 -11.94 5.06
C PHE A 138 4.39 -12.31 3.60
N SER A 139 3.23 -12.92 3.35
CA SER A 139 2.80 -13.37 2.03
C SER A 139 1.30 -13.15 1.81
N GLY A 140 0.90 -12.79 0.59
CA GLY A 140 -0.50 -12.64 0.20
C GLY A 140 -1.24 -13.96 -0.03
N ILE A 141 -0.60 -15.11 0.24
CA ILE A 141 -1.20 -16.44 0.24
C ILE A 141 -1.05 -17.08 1.62
N GLU A 142 -1.75 -18.19 1.85
CA GLU A 142 -1.54 -18.97 3.08
C GLU A 142 -0.11 -19.51 3.15
N SER A 143 0.60 -19.16 4.22
CA SER A 143 2.01 -19.47 4.42
C SER A 143 2.33 -19.55 5.91
N PRO A 144 3.22 -20.46 6.35
CA PRO A 144 3.77 -20.44 7.70
C PRO A 144 4.44 -19.10 8.07
N ALA A 145 4.97 -18.39 7.08
CA ALA A 145 5.58 -17.06 7.28
C ALA A 145 4.56 -16.00 7.73
N ASN A 146 3.27 -16.25 7.53
CA ASN A 146 2.18 -15.39 8.01
C ASN A 146 1.84 -15.59 9.49
N ARG A 147 2.38 -16.59 10.18
CA ARG A 147 2.06 -16.78 11.59
C ARG A 147 2.92 -15.86 12.44
N VAL A 148 2.32 -15.32 13.50
CA VAL A 148 2.98 -14.40 14.43
C VAL A 148 2.72 -14.89 15.85
N HIS A 149 3.76 -15.40 16.50
CA HIS A 149 3.72 -15.88 17.88
C HIS A 149 4.64 -15.00 18.74
N LEU A 150 4.33 -14.90 20.03
CA LEU A 150 5.21 -14.27 21.02
C LEU A 150 5.63 -12.83 20.69
N LEU A 151 4.73 -12.05 20.07
CA LEU A 151 5.09 -10.69 19.65
C LEU A 151 5.36 -9.81 20.87
N GLU A 152 6.49 -9.08 20.81
CA GLU A 152 6.78 -7.99 21.73
C GLU A 152 7.26 -6.75 20.96
N SER A 153 6.96 -5.58 21.52
CA SER A 153 7.38 -4.28 21.02
C SER A 153 7.76 -3.37 22.20
N GLN A 154 8.27 -2.18 21.90
CA GLN A 154 8.58 -1.18 22.93
C GLN A 154 7.38 -0.82 23.83
N ASP A 155 6.16 -0.91 23.30
CA ASP A 155 4.91 -0.52 23.97
C ASP A 155 3.99 -1.72 24.32
N CYS A 156 4.40 -2.95 23.99
CA CYS A 156 3.56 -4.13 24.13
C CYS A 156 4.36 -5.36 24.55
N THR A 157 4.02 -5.91 25.72
CA THR A 157 4.52 -7.21 26.16
C THR A 157 3.74 -8.33 25.49
N ARG A 158 4.28 -9.56 25.46
CA ARG A 158 3.57 -10.74 24.94
C ARG A 158 2.15 -10.87 25.50
N LYS A 159 1.98 -10.68 26.82
CA LYS A 159 0.66 -10.77 27.47
C LYS A 159 -0.28 -9.67 26.98
N GLY A 160 0.24 -8.47 26.78
CA GLY A 160 -0.50 -7.34 26.23
C GLY A 160 -0.93 -7.59 24.79
N TRP A 161 -0.02 -8.10 23.95
CA TRP A 161 -0.31 -8.46 22.57
C TRP A 161 -1.40 -9.51 22.50
N PHE A 162 -1.29 -10.60 23.27
CA PHE A 162 -2.30 -11.65 23.30
C PHE A 162 -3.68 -11.13 23.71
N ALA A 163 -3.74 -10.22 24.69
CA ALA A 163 -4.99 -9.58 25.10
C ALA A 163 -5.59 -8.70 24.00
N ARG A 164 -4.76 -7.90 23.29
CA ARG A 164 -5.18 -7.06 22.16
C ARG A 164 -5.69 -7.92 21.00
N LEU A 165 -4.96 -8.99 20.68
CA LEU A 165 -5.34 -9.94 19.63
C LEU A 165 -6.69 -10.58 19.94
N LYS A 166 -6.86 -11.11 21.16
CA LYS A 166 -8.12 -11.73 21.60
C LYS A 166 -9.30 -10.76 21.53
N LEU A 167 -9.09 -9.48 21.84
CA LEU A 167 -10.12 -8.44 21.72
C LEU A 167 -10.48 -8.20 20.25
N ALA A 168 -9.48 -8.06 19.37
CA ALA A 168 -9.67 -7.81 17.95
C ALA A 168 -10.41 -8.96 17.24
N THR A 169 -10.22 -10.20 17.70
CA THR A 169 -10.83 -11.40 17.13
C THR A 169 -12.04 -11.91 17.91
N GLN A 170 -12.49 -11.19 18.95
CA GLN A 170 -13.55 -11.67 19.85
C GLN A 170 -14.88 -11.96 19.12
N HIS A 171 -15.12 -11.27 18.01
CA HIS A 171 -16.30 -11.46 17.16
C HIS A 171 -16.17 -12.61 16.16
N LEU A 172 -14.96 -13.14 15.97
CA LEU A 172 -14.67 -14.18 14.98
C LEU A 172 -14.74 -15.59 15.57
N ILE A 173 -14.47 -15.77 16.87
CA ILE A 173 -14.34 -17.09 17.49
C ILE A 173 -14.78 -17.09 18.98
N GLU A 174 -15.65 -18.02 19.36
CA GLU A 174 -15.96 -18.36 20.76
C GLU A 174 -14.90 -19.35 21.31
N ASN A 175 -14.01 -18.87 22.19
CA ASN A 175 -13.07 -19.64 23.03
C ASN A 175 -12.01 -20.51 22.33
N ILE A 176 -10.80 -19.99 22.03
CA ILE A 176 -9.64 -20.83 21.70
C ILE A 176 -8.29 -20.25 22.20
N GLU A 177 -7.28 -21.13 22.31
CA GLU A 177 -5.86 -20.93 22.63
C GLU A 177 -5.08 -20.06 21.59
N GLU A 178 -3.89 -19.57 21.98
CA GLU A 178 -3.04 -18.61 21.26
C GLU A 178 -2.71 -19.00 19.81
N ASP A 179 -2.41 -20.27 19.56
CA ASP A 179 -2.02 -20.75 18.23
C ASP A 179 -3.18 -20.81 17.22
N VAL A 180 -4.44 -20.78 17.67
CA VAL A 180 -5.61 -20.82 16.79
C VAL A 180 -6.08 -19.42 16.39
N LEU A 181 -5.81 -18.43 17.24
CA LEU A 181 -6.14 -17.02 16.99
C LEU A 181 -5.36 -16.43 15.81
N THR A 182 -4.10 -16.83 15.65
CA THR A 182 -3.25 -16.36 14.55
C THR A 182 -3.56 -17.10 13.25
N VAL A 183 -3.99 -18.36 13.33
CA VAL A 183 -4.48 -19.17 12.19
C VAL A 183 -5.79 -18.63 11.62
N ALA A 184 -6.65 -18.05 12.48
CA ALA A 184 -7.92 -17.46 12.07
C ALA A 184 -7.80 -16.08 11.43
N LEU A 185 -6.60 -15.47 11.45
CA LEU A 185 -6.35 -14.16 10.85
C LEU A 185 -5.68 -14.34 9.50
N PRO A 186 -6.19 -13.65 8.47
CA PRO A 186 -6.04 -14.16 7.11
C PRO A 186 -4.71 -13.87 6.42
N VAL A 187 -3.91 -12.97 7.00
CA VAL A 187 -2.54 -12.68 6.59
C VAL A 187 -1.81 -12.21 7.85
N GLY A 188 -0.52 -12.50 7.98
CA GLY A 188 0.24 -12.26 9.21
C GLY A 188 0.27 -10.81 9.70
N HIS A 189 -0.03 -9.87 8.80
CA HIS A 189 -0.27 -8.48 9.15
C HIS A 189 -1.37 -8.32 10.23
N GLY A 190 -2.49 -9.04 10.14
CA GLY A 190 -3.56 -8.96 11.14
C GLY A 190 -3.10 -9.40 12.55
N ALA A 191 -2.22 -10.41 12.62
CA ALA A 191 -1.65 -10.88 13.88
C ALA A 191 -0.47 -10.01 14.39
N ALA A 192 0.20 -9.29 13.48
CA ALA A 192 1.22 -8.30 13.78
C ALA A 192 0.65 -6.92 14.20
N LEU A 193 -0.69 -6.78 14.26
CA LEU A 193 -1.38 -5.54 14.58
C LEU A 193 -0.89 -4.39 13.66
N HIS A 194 -0.72 -3.19 14.20
CA HIS A 194 -0.26 -2.00 13.47
C HIS A 194 1.26 -1.90 13.33
N TYR A 195 2.04 -2.83 13.90
CA TYR A 195 3.50 -2.68 13.98
C TYR A 195 4.21 -2.63 12.63
N PRO A 196 3.80 -3.40 11.60
CA PRO A 196 4.41 -3.28 10.27
C PRO A 196 4.29 -1.87 9.66
N ASP A 197 3.24 -1.11 10.00
CA ASP A 197 2.93 0.19 9.39
C ASP A 197 3.33 1.40 10.22
N GLN A 198 4.01 1.21 11.35
CA GLN A 198 4.51 2.29 12.19
C GLN A 198 5.99 2.59 11.90
N PRO A 199 6.35 3.75 11.34
CA PRO A 199 7.72 4.06 10.95
C PRO A 199 8.76 3.91 12.06
N TRP A 200 8.42 4.23 13.31
CA TRP A 200 9.36 4.20 14.45
C TRP A 200 9.47 2.84 15.15
N ALA A 201 8.62 1.87 14.81
CA ALA A 201 8.46 0.68 15.63
C ALA A 201 9.73 -0.20 15.63
N LYS A 202 10.03 -0.73 16.83
CA LYS A 202 10.94 -1.88 17.01
C LYS A 202 10.16 -2.98 17.68
N TRP A 203 10.13 -4.13 17.06
CA TRP A 203 9.29 -5.25 17.47
C TRP A 203 9.90 -6.56 16.98
N HIS A 204 9.52 -7.66 17.62
CA HIS A 204 9.95 -8.99 17.22
C HIS A 204 8.82 -10.00 17.44
N TYR A 205 8.93 -11.14 16.78
CA TYR A 205 8.01 -12.25 16.92
C TYR A 205 8.69 -13.57 16.51
N ILE A 206 8.02 -14.68 16.78
CA ILE A 206 8.37 -15.99 16.23
C ILE A 206 7.36 -16.32 15.14
N ASP A 207 7.83 -16.71 13.96
CA ASP A 207 6.94 -17.06 12.86
C ASP A 207 6.47 -18.53 12.91
N GLY A 208 5.66 -18.95 11.94
CA GLY A 208 5.14 -20.32 11.87
C GLY A 208 6.17 -21.38 11.50
N ARG A 209 7.39 -20.96 11.16
CA ARG A 209 8.57 -21.83 10.93
C ARG A 209 9.46 -21.89 12.17
N ASN A 210 9.01 -21.27 13.27
CA ASN A 210 9.73 -21.16 14.54
C ASN A 210 11.04 -20.35 14.42
N GLU A 211 11.08 -19.41 13.47
CA GLU A 211 12.18 -18.46 13.30
C GLU A 211 11.92 -17.20 14.13
N PHE A 212 12.95 -16.71 14.82
CA PHE A 212 12.90 -15.43 15.51
C PHE A 212 13.12 -14.29 14.50
N ILE A 213 12.15 -13.39 14.39
CA ILE A 213 12.18 -12.26 13.48
C ILE A 213 12.24 -10.97 14.29
N GLU A 214 13.28 -10.17 14.06
CA GLU A 214 13.42 -8.82 14.63
C GLU A 214 13.20 -7.77 13.53
N ARG A 215 12.47 -6.71 13.87
CA ARG A 215 12.12 -5.62 12.96
C ARG A 215 12.47 -4.28 13.58
N HIS A 216 13.11 -3.43 12.77
CA HIS A 216 13.37 -2.03 13.08
C HIS A 216 12.92 -1.20 11.88
N ASN A 217 11.74 -0.59 12.00
CA ASN A 217 11.06 -0.03 10.83
C ASN A 217 11.71 1.25 10.31
N LEU A 218 12.32 2.09 11.16
CA LEU A 218 12.74 3.43 10.76
C LEU A 218 13.73 3.42 9.58
N PRO A 219 14.84 2.66 9.61
CA PRO A 219 15.73 2.52 8.45
C PRO A 219 15.03 1.98 7.20
N GLU A 220 14.11 1.01 7.35
CA GLU A 220 13.38 0.40 6.24
C GLU A 220 12.43 1.39 5.57
N PHE A 221 11.71 2.19 6.36
CA PHE A 221 10.80 3.23 5.86
C PHE A 221 11.57 4.37 5.17
N VAL A 222 12.72 4.78 5.72
CA VAL A 222 13.59 5.75 5.07
C VAL A 222 14.14 5.21 3.75
N GLN A 223 14.54 3.94 3.71
CA GLN A 223 14.99 3.27 2.49
C GLN A 223 13.87 3.18 1.44
N ALA A 224 12.64 2.86 1.85
CA ALA A 224 11.48 2.85 0.98
C ALA A 224 11.22 4.23 0.35
N ALA A 225 11.32 5.31 1.14
CA ALA A 225 11.17 6.67 0.65
C ALA A 225 12.29 7.07 -0.33
N GLU A 226 13.53 6.63 -0.08
CA GLU A 226 14.64 6.81 -1.01
C GLU A 226 14.38 6.11 -2.34
N MET A 227 13.95 4.85 -2.31
CA MET A 227 13.70 4.08 -3.52
C MET A 227 12.48 4.59 -4.30
N ALA A 228 11.44 5.07 -3.60
CA ALA A 228 10.33 5.78 -4.23
C ALA A 228 10.82 7.05 -4.97
N CYS A 229 11.70 7.84 -4.36
CA CYS A 229 12.29 9.01 -5.02
C CYS A 229 13.11 8.62 -6.26
N ARG A 230 13.88 7.51 -6.18
CA ARG A 230 14.61 6.97 -7.33
C ARG A 230 13.67 6.57 -8.48
N ALA A 231 12.62 5.81 -8.17
CA ALA A 231 11.60 5.39 -9.13
C ALA A 231 10.93 6.59 -9.81
N VAL A 232 10.56 7.62 -9.04
CA VAL A 232 10.00 8.87 -9.57
C VAL A 232 10.99 9.57 -10.50
N ARG A 233 12.26 9.74 -10.10
CA ARG A 233 13.27 10.40 -10.95
C ARG A 233 13.45 9.67 -12.27
N ALA A 234 13.50 8.34 -12.21
CA ALA A 234 13.61 7.48 -13.36
C ALA A 234 12.38 7.61 -14.27
N TYR A 235 11.18 7.64 -13.69
CA TYR A 235 9.92 7.91 -14.39
C TYR A 235 9.93 9.29 -15.06
N VAL A 236 10.36 10.35 -14.37
CA VAL A 236 10.46 11.70 -14.95
C VAL A 236 11.46 11.73 -16.11
N ALA A 237 12.58 11.00 -15.97
CA ALA A 237 13.65 10.91 -16.96
C ALA A 237 13.42 9.89 -18.08
N ASP A 238 12.31 9.13 -18.04
CA ASP A 238 12.01 8.03 -18.96
C ASP A 238 13.14 6.97 -19.02
N ARG A 239 13.56 6.51 -17.83
CA ARG A 239 14.68 5.57 -17.66
C ARG A 239 14.28 4.38 -16.80
N GLU A 240 14.54 3.17 -17.29
CA GLU A 240 14.20 1.95 -16.54
C GLU A 240 15.20 1.61 -15.42
N ASP A 241 16.41 2.16 -15.45
CA ASP A 241 17.48 1.86 -14.48
C ASP A 241 17.35 2.71 -13.20
N PHE A 242 16.16 2.68 -12.61
CA PHE A 242 15.79 3.51 -11.46
C PHE A 242 16.68 3.27 -10.24
N GLU A 243 17.18 2.04 -10.06
CA GLU A 243 18.05 1.64 -8.96
C GLU A 243 19.35 2.45 -8.92
N THR A 244 19.80 2.93 -10.08
CA THR A 244 21.01 3.74 -10.23
C THR A 244 20.77 5.25 -10.09
N GLN A 245 19.51 5.68 -10.07
CA GLN A 245 19.17 7.09 -9.93
C GLN A 245 19.49 7.57 -8.51
N PRO A 246 19.82 8.87 -8.32
CA PRO A 246 19.98 9.43 -7.00
C PRO A 246 18.66 9.34 -6.22
N GLY A 247 18.73 8.98 -4.93
CA GLY A 247 17.55 8.97 -4.05
C GLY A 247 17.20 10.35 -3.50
N LEU A 248 16.71 10.38 -2.26
CA LEU A 248 16.50 11.63 -1.53
C LEU A 248 17.84 12.36 -1.32
N PRO A 249 17.90 13.68 -1.51
CA PRO A 249 19.05 14.49 -1.10
C PRO A 249 19.37 14.28 0.39
N PRO A 250 20.64 14.30 0.82
CA PRO A 250 21.02 14.00 2.21
C PRO A 250 20.27 14.82 3.27
N ASN A 251 20.07 16.12 3.04
CA ASN A 251 19.33 17.01 3.94
C ASN A 251 17.83 16.70 3.99
N VAL A 252 17.23 16.27 2.88
CA VAL A 252 15.84 15.82 2.83
C VAL A 252 15.69 14.48 3.55
N LYS A 253 16.64 13.55 3.35
CA LYS A 253 16.67 12.26 4.04
C LYS A 253 16.79 12.45 5.55
N GLU A 254 17.66 13.33 6.01
CA GLU A 254 17.82 13.67 7.42
C GLU A 254 16.52 14.22 8.01
N ALA A 255 15.94 15.25 7.39
CA ALA A 255 14.66 15.84 7.84
C ALA A 255 13.52 14.82 7.87
N LEU A 256 13.41 13.97 6.84
CA LEU A 256 12.40 12.92 6.79
C LEU A 256 12.64 11.83 7.85
N THR A 257 13.90 11.48 8.12
CA THR A 257 14.26 10.50 9.16
C THR A 257 13.85 11.01 10.53
N GLU A 258 14.18 12.27 10.85
CA GLU A 258 13.78 12.89 12.11
C GLU A 258 12.25 12.96 12.24
N LEU A 259 11.56 13.34 11.15
CA LEU A 259 10.10 13.41 11.12
C LEU A 259 9.46 12.03 11.38
N LEU A 260 9.92 10.97 10.71
CA LEU A 260 9.39 9.62 10.89
C LEU A 260 9.73 9.01 12.26
N ASP A 261 10.87 9.39 12.85
CA ASP A 261 11.24 8.94 14.20
C ASP A 261 10.40 9.62 15.28
N THR A 262 10.14 10.92 15.15
CA THR A 262 9.48 11.72 16.19
C THR A 262 7.95 11.75 16.08
N ASN A 263 7.40 11.57 14.89
CA ASN A 263 5.96 11.56 14.61
C ASN A 263 5.31 10.22 15.00
N ARG A 264 5.18 9.97 16.32
CA ARG A 264 4.74 8.67 16.87
C ARG A 264 3.25 8.61 17.26
N ASN A 265 2.41 9.49 16.69
CA ASN A 265 0.97 9.46 16.99
C ASN A 265 0.36 8.13 16.49
N LEU A 266 -0.45 7.47 17.32
CA LEU A 266 -1.11 6.22 16.92
C LEU A 266 -2.20 6.44 15.86
N ASP A 267 -2.78 7.64 15.81
CA ASP A 267 -3.69 8.08 14.75
C ASP A 267 -2.86 8.49 13.52
N ASP A 268 -3.07 7.77 12.42
CA ASP A 268 -2.36 7.95 11.16
C ASP A 268 -2.74 9.25 10.42
N ASN A 269 -3.94 9.78 10.63
CA ASN A 269 -4.36 11.06 10.07
C ASN A 269 -3.69 12.22 10.79
N GLU A 270 -3.49 12.13 12.11
CA GLU A 270 -2.69 13.10 12.86
C GLU A 270 -1.20 13.02 12.47
N ARG A 271 -0.69 11.83 12.14
CA ARG A 271 0.66 11.70 11.57
C ARG A 271 0.75 12.36 10.20
N LEU A 272 -0.22 12.13 9.32
CA LEU A 272 -0.26 12.77 8.01
C LEU A 272 -0.27 14.30 8.14
N LYS A 273 -1.13 14.83 9.03
CA LYS A 273 -1.20 16.26 9.29
C LYS A 273 0.16 16.84 9.70
N THR A 274 0.87 16.14 10.57
CA THR A 274 2.24 16.54 10.98
C THR A 274 3.21 16.59 9.79
N ILE A 275 3.09 15.65 8.83
CA ILE A 275 3.88 15.67 7.59
C ILE A 275 3.49 16.86 6.71
N CYS A 276 2.19 17.13 6.52
CA CYS A 276 1.71 18.29 5.76
C CYS A 276 2.17 19.62 6.39
N ASP A 277 2.16 19.72 7.71
CA ASP A 277 2.64 20.89 8.46
C ASP A 277 4.16 21.08 8.28
N ALA A 278 4.93 19.99 8.29
CA ALA A 278 6.36 20.02 8.01
C ALA A 278 6.66 20.50 6.58
N VAL A 279 5.90 20.07 5.57
CA VAL A 279 6.07 20.53 4.18
C VAL A 279 5.66 21.99 4.04
N SER A 280 4.52 22.40 4.61
CA SER A 280 4.01 23.78 4.47
C SER A 280 4.87 24.83 5.19
N SER A 281 5.51 24.45 6.30
CA SER A 281 6.43 25.32 7.04
C SER A 281 7.87 25.35 6.48
N GLY A 282 8.18 24.53 5.47
CA GLY A 282 9.53 24.44 4.92
C GLY A 282 10.48 23.52 5.70
N GLY A 283 9.95 22.68 6.58
CA GLY A 283 10.70 21.68 7.35
C GLY A 283 11.27 20.54 6.49
N ILE A 284 10.75 20.33 5.28
CA ILE A 284 11.36 19.47 4.27
C ILE A 284 12.16 20.34 3.29
N PRO A 285 13.51 20.27 3.28
CA PRO A 285 14.32 21.15 2.44
C PRO A 285 13.96 21.09 0.95
N GLY A 286 13.74 22.26 0.37
CA GLY A 286 13.35 22.41 -1.04
C GLY A 286 11.85 22.37 -1.31
N LEU A 287 11.01 22.16 -0.29
CA LEU A 287 9.56 22.22 -0.38
C LEU A 287 9.02 23.25 0.62
N GLN A 288 8.10 24.10 0.18
CA GLN A 288 7.33 25.00 1.05
C GLN A 288 5.99 25.30 0.38
N GLU A 289 5.00 24.46 0.65
CA GLU A 289 3.70 24.49 -0.02
C GLU A 289 2.64 23.72 0.77
N SER A 290 1.37 23.88 0.40
CA SER A 290 0.28 23.10 0.98
C SER A 290 0.07 21.81 0.19
N ILE A 291 0.02 20.68 0.89
CA ILE A 291 -0.48 19.42 0.32
C ILE A 291 -2.01 19.43 0.47
N PRO A 292 -2.78 19.28 -0.63
CA PRO A 292 -4.23 19.16 -0.54
C PRO A 292 -4.70 18.06 0.40
N GLN A 293 -5.90 18.21 0.97
CA GLN A 293 -6.47 17.19 1.84
C GLN A 293 -6.81 15.93 1.04
N TYR A 294 -6.44 14.77 1.57
CA TYR A 294 -6.89 13.48 1.05
C TYR A 294 -8.35 13.21 1.43
N VAL A 295 -9.16 12.78 0.45
CA VAL A 295 -10.58 12.45 0.63
C VAL A 295 -10.86 11.11 -0.05
N ALA A 296 -10.85 10.03 0.74
CA ALA A 296 -11.07 8.67 0.24
C ALA A 296 -12.45 8.46 -0.40
N LYS A 297 -13.50 8.94 0.29
CA LYS A 297 -14.90 8.69 -0.05
C LYS A 297 -15.80 9.88 0.30
N GLY A 298 -17.01 9.88 -0.25
CA GLY A 298 -17.98 10.95 -0.04
C GLY A 298 -17.65 12.24 -0.80
N PRO A 299 -18.28 13.38 -0.42
CA PRO A 299 -18.11 14.66 -1.09
C PRO A 299 -16.64 15.08 -1.22
N GLY A 300 -16.20 15.38 -2.43
CA GLY A 300 -14.81 15.76 -2.74
C GLY A 300 -13.89 14.59 -3.11
N SER A 301 -14.31 13.34 -2.90
CA SER A 301 -13.56 12.16 -3.36
C SER A 301 -13.56 12.04 -4.88
N TRP A 302 -12.59 11.30 -5.42
CA TRP A 302 -12.54 10.96 -6.84
C TRP A 302 -13.84 10.32 -7.35
N LYS A 303 -14.44 9.38 -6.58
CA LYS A 303 -15.72 8.76 -6.93
C LYS A 303 -16.84 9.79 -7.02
N CYS A 304 -16.99 10.63 -5.99
CA CYS A 304 -18.05 11.64 -5.97
C CYS A 304 -17.89 12.65 -7.10
N ASN A 305 -16.67 13.08 -7.40
CA ASN A 305 -16.40 14.01 -8.49
C ASN A 305 -16.68 13.39 -9.87
N ALA A 306 -16.44 12.09 -10.03
CA ALA A 306 -16.64 11.36 -11.29
C ALA A 306 -18.10 10.98 -11.54
N THR A 307 -18.88 10.72 -10.48
CA THR A 307 -20.21 10.08 -10.59
C THR A 307 -21.35 10.90 -9.99
N GLY A 308 -21.06 11.85 -9.12
CA GLY A 308 -22.05 12.55 -8.29
C GLY A 308 -22.58 11.75 -7.10
N LEU A 309 -22.19 10.47 -6.95
CA LEU A 309 -22.58 9.64 -5.82
C LEU A 309 -21.87 10.09 -4.54
N GLN A 310 -22.64 10.45 -3.52
CA GLN A 310 -22.12 10.89 -2.22
C GLN A 310 -21.91 9.74 -1.24
N CYS A 311 -22.55 8.59 -1.47
CA CYS A 311 -22.38 7.40 -0.65
C CYS A 311 -21.11 6.62 -1.04
N ASP A 312 -20.55 5.92 -0.05
CA ASP A 312 -19.38 5.06 -0.22
C ASP A 312 -19.68 3.85 -1.14
N ASP A 313 -20.91 3.35 -1.08
CA ASP A 313 -21.45 2.32 -1.95
C ASP A 313 -22.13 2.94 -3.20
N ASP A 314 -22.74 2.10 -4.03
CA ASP A 314 -23.48 2.58 -5.20
C ASP A 314 -24.96 2.80 -4.91
N THR A 315 -25.32 3.04 -3.64
CA THR A 315 -26.68 3.42 -3.29
C THR A 315 -26.96 4.84 -3.76
N GLY A 316 -28.15 5.04 -4.32
CA GLY A 316 -28.56 6.30 -4.94
C GLY A 316 -29.05 6.11 -6.37
N ASP A 317 -29.30 7.24 -7.04
CA ASP A 317 -29.64 7.25 -8.46
C ASP A 317 -28.42 6.89 -9.30
N LYS A 318 -28.65 6.16 -10.39
CA LYS A 318 -27.56 5.77 -11.29
C LYS A 318 -26.89 7.03 -11.86
N PRO A 319 -25.55 7.10 -11.87
CA PRO A 319 -24.85 8.23 -12.46
C PRO A 319 -25.06 8.29 -13.98
N GLN A 320 -24.84 9.46 -14.55
CA GLN A 320 -24.82 9.69 -16.00
C GLN A 320 -23.43 9.43 -16.57
N TRP A 321 -23.34 8.71 -17.69
CA TRP A 321 -22.06 8.53 -18.38
C TRP A 321 -21.67 9.83 -19.07
N THR A 322 -20.46 10.32 -18.83
CA THR A 322 -20.02 11.62 -19.36
C THR A 322 -18.53 11.60 -19.73
N ASP A 323 -18.12 12.51 -20.61
CA ASP A 323 -16.69 12.77 -20.88
C ASP A 323 -15.91 13.14 -19.61
N ALA A 324 -16.57 13.71 -18.61
CA ALA A 324 -15.97 14.03 -17.32
C ALA A 324 -15.65 12.76 -16.52
N PHE A 325 -16.50 11.74 -16.58
CA PHE A 325 -16.22 10.43 -15.98
C PHE A 325 -15.02 9.76 -16.66
N GLU A 326 -14.96 9.78 -18.00
CA GLU A 326 -13.88 9.15 -18.78
C GLU A 326 -12.49 9.73 -18.48
N LYS A 327 -12.44 11.03 -18.18
CA LYS A 327 -11.21 11.76 -17.83
C LYS A 327 -10.98 11.85 -16.32
N SER A 328 -11.85 11.26 -15.51
CA SER A 328 -11.78 11.37 -14.05
C SER A 328 -10.65 10.52 -13.49
N ASP A 329 -10.04 11.00 -12.41
CA ASP A 329 -9.05 10.22 -11.66
C ASP A 329 -9.63 8.88 -11.16
N TYR A 330 -10.93 8.82 -10.86
CA TYR A 330 -11.58 7.59 -10.42
C TYR A 330 -11.54 6.49 -11.49
N ARG A 331 -11.90 6.84 -12.73
CA ARG A 331 -11.88 5.89 -13.85
C ARG A 331 -10.44 5.51 -14.20
N LEU A 332 -9.54 6.49 -14.30
CA LEU A 332 -8.13 6.26 -14.63
C LEU A 332 -7.42 5.40 -13.58
N PHE A 333 -7.69 5.63 -12.29
CA PHE A 333 -7.20 4.79 -11.21
C PHE A 333 -7.67 3.34 -11.35
N HIS A 334 -8.98 3.11 -11.48
CA HIS A 334 -9.49 1.75 -11.55
C HIS A 334 -9.02 0.99 -12.80
N ASP A 335 -8.80 1.67 -13.92
CA ASP A 335 -8.16 1.04 -15.09
C ASP A 335 -6.69 0.73 -14.83
N SER A 336 -5.94 1.63 -14.18
CA SER A 336 -4.55 1.37 -13.77
C SER A 336 -4.43 0.18 -12.82
N VAL A 337 -5.40 -0.01 -11.92
CA VAL A 337 -5.48 -1.16 -10.99
C VAL A 337 -5.68 -2.48 -11.74
N LYS A 338 -6.58 -2.51 -12.72
CA LYS A 338 -6.81 -3.71 -13.55
C LYS A 338 -5.54 -4.10 -14.28
N GLU A 339 -4.88 -3.11 -14.87
CA GLU A 339 -3.64 -3.29 -15.61
C GLU A 339 -2.49 -3.74 -14.68
N HIS A 340 -2.36 -3.13 -13.50
CA HIS A 340 -1.38 -3.51 -12.50
C HIS A 340 -1.53 -4.96 -12.07
N ARG A 341 -2.76 -5.34 -11.68
CA ARG A 341 -3.06 -6.71 -11.31
C ARG A 341 -2.75 -7.69 -12.44
N PHE A 342 -3.14 -7.35 -13.67
CA PHE A 342 -2.87 -8.20 -14.83
C PHE A 342 -1.37 -8.40 -15.05
N VAL A 343 -0.61 -7.31 -15.20
CA VAL A 343 0.84 -7.37 -15.46
C VAL A 343 1.55 -8.11 -14.34
N THR A 344 1.26 -7.80 -13.07
CA THR A 344 1.90 -8.45 -11.94
C THR A 344 1.57 -9.95 -11.90
N THR A 345 0.29 -10.33 -11.96
CA THR A 345 -0.12 -11.74 -11.74
C THR A 345 0.03 -12.63 -12.98
N GLN A 346 -0.06 -12.07 -14.18
CA GLN A 346 -0.07 -12.84 -15.44
C GLN A 346 1.26 -12.78 -16.20
N GLU A 347 2.08 -11.75 -15.98
CA GLU A 347 3.35 -11.58 -16.70
C GLU A 347 4.56 -11.70 -15.78
N ILE A 348 4.65 -10.83 -14.76
CA ILE A 348 5.85 -10.75 -13.91
C ILE A 348 5.97 -12.01 -13.05
N LEU A 349 4.97 -12.30 -12.21
CA LEU A 349 5.05 -13.44 -11.28
C LEU A 349 5.29 -14.78 -11.99
N PRO A 350 4.61 -15.11 -13.12
CA PRO A 350 4.87 -16.34 -13.84
C PRO A 350 6.30 -16.43 -14.41
N ALA A 351 6.90 -15.31 -14.83
CA ALA A 351 8.29 -15.26 -15.30
C ALA A 351 9.28 -15.63 -14.17
N HIS A 352 8.91 -15.40 -12.92
CA HIS A 352 9.67 -15.80 -11.73
C HIS A 352 9.20 -17.13 -11.12
N GLY A 353 8.37 -17.90 -11.84
CA GLY A 353 7.89 -19.21 -11.40
C GLY A 353 6.89 -19.15 -10.23
N VAL A 354 6.15 -18.05 -10.10
CA VAL A 354 5.08 -17.85 -9.13
C VAL A 354 3.74 -17.78 -9.88
N ARG A 355 2.82 -18.70 -9.59
CA ARG A 355 1.46 -18.69 -10.12
C ARG A 355 0.48 -18.74 -8.95
N ILE A 356 -0.23 -17.65 -8.77
CA ILE A 356 -1.18 -17.43 -7.66
C ILE A 356 -2.57 -17.03 -8.16
N ALA A 357 -2.78 -17.11 -9.48
CA ALA A 357 -3.97 -16.75 -10.22
C ALA A 357 -4.35 -17.87 -11.19
#